data_AF-A0A7V2EZQ3-F1
#
_entry.id   AF-A0A7V2EZQ3-F1
#
_cell.length_a   1.000
_cell.length_b   1.000
_cell.length_c   1.000
_cell.angle_alpha   90.00
_cell.angle_beta   90.00
_cell.angle_gamma   90.00
#
_symmetry.space_group_name_H-M   'P 1'
#
loop_
_entity.id
_entity.type
_entity.pdbx_description
1 polymer ?
#
loop_
_entity_poly.entity_id
_entity_poly.type
_entity_poly.pdbx_seq_one_letter_code
_entity_poly.pdbx_strand_id
1 'polypeptide(L)' 'MSMTRKTITITDQMDDWVKAQIASGKYSNDSEYFRDLIRKDQGNLEVLRALLIEGEQSGKS' A
#
# COMPACT_ATOMS: atom_id res chain seq x y z
N MET A 1 18.16 0.91 -6.57
CA MET A 1 17.30 2.07 -6.22
C MET A 1 17.80 2.65 -4.91
N SER A 2 17.89 3.97 -4.78
CA SER A 2 18.18 4.62 -3.49
C SER A 2 16.91 4.65 -2.64
N MET A 3 17.05 4.44 -1.32
CA MET A 3 15.94 4.64 -0.37
C MET A 3 16.04 6.05 0.20
N THR A 4 14.92 6.78 0.21
CA THR A 4 14.81 8.09 0.87
C THR A 4 14.17 7.91 2.23
N ARG A 5 14.83 8.37 3.31
CA ARG A 5 14.26 8.38 4.65
C ARG A 5 13.14 9.43 4.74
N LYS A 6 12.02 9.04 5.34
CA LYS A 6 10.91 9.94 5.68
C LYS A 6 10.59 9.77 7.17
N THR A 7 10.26 10.88 7.83
CA THR A 7 9.67 10.86 9.18
C THR A 7 8.16 11.04 9.01
N ILE A 8 7.39 10.20 9.68
CA ILE A 8 5.92 10.20 9.61
C ILE A 8 5.37 10.21 11.04
N THR A 9 4.22 10.84 11.22
CA THR A 9 3.47 10.83 12.48
C THR A 9 2.17 10.08 12.23
N ILE A 10 1.87 9.12 13.09
CA ILE A 10 0.68 8.27 13.03
C ILE A 10 0.02 8.28 14.41
N THR A 11 -1.23 7.82 14.48
CA THR A 11 -1.92 7.65 15.76
C THR A 11 -1.38 6.41 16.49
N ASP A 12 -1.57 6.36 17.81
CA ASP A 12 -1.20 5.19 18.62
C ASP A 12 -1.87 3.90 18.11
N GLN A 13 -3.14 3.99 17.70
CA GLN A 13 -3.86 2.86 17.11
C GLN A 13 -3.21 2.33 15.82
N MET A 14 -2.66 3.22 14.99
CA MET A 14 -1.93 2.81 13.78
C MET A 14 -0.59 2.17 14.14
N ASP A 15 0.10 2.67 15.16
CA ASP A 15 1.35 2.09 15.66
C ASP A 15 1.14 0.67 16.21
N ASP A 16 0.09 0.47 17.02
CA ASP A 16 -0.30 -0.86 17.52
C ASP A 16 -0.57 -1.85 16.38
N TRP A 17 -1.23 -1.38 15.33
CA TRP A 17 -1.48 -2.18 14.13
C TRP A 17 -0.16 -2.56 13.43
N VAL A 18 0.75 -1.61 13.23
CA VAL A 18 2.08 -1.86 12.61
C VAL A 18 2.85 -2.89 13.43
N LYS A 19 2.89 -2.72 14.76
CA LYS A 19 3.53 -3.66 15.69
C LYS A 19 2.96 -5.06 15.61
N ALA A 20 1.64 -5.20 15.50
CA ALA A 20 1.00 -6.51 15.34
C ALA A 20 1.43 -7.21 14.03
N GLN A 21 1.58 -6.44 12.93
CA GLN A 21 2.08 -7.00 11.66
C GLN A 21 3.54 -7.49 11.79
N ILE A 22 4.38 -6.77 12.53
CA ILE A 22 5.78 -7.18 12.79
C ILE A 22 5.82 -8.40 13.71
N ALA A 23 5.04 -8.39 14.80
CA ALA A 23 4.96 -9.50 15.76
C ALA A 23 4.47 -10.81 15.11
N SER A 24 3.65 -10.71 14.06
CA SER A 24 3.23 -11.88 13.28
C SER A 24 4.36 -12.52 12.45
N GLY A 25 5.53 -11.88 12.36
CA GLY A 25 6.66 -12.33 11.54
C GLY A 25 6.54 -11.99 10.06
N LYS A 26 5.45 -11.31 9.64
CA LYS A 26 5.21 -10.94 8.24
C LYS A 26 6.14 -9.84 7.73
N TYR A 27 6.63 -8.98 8.63
CA TYR A 27 7.56 -7.91 8.32
C TYR A 27 8.63 -7.82 9.40
N SER A 28 9.85 -7.45 9.01
CA SER A 28 10.98 -7.30 9.92
C SER A 28 11.01 -5.95 10.65
N ASN A 29 10.36 -4.92 10.09
CA ASN A 29 10.30 -3.56 10.64
C ASN A 29 9.20 -2.72 9.99
N ASP A 30 8.92 -1.57 10.59
CA ASP A 30 7.92 -0.59 10.16
C ASP A 30 8.12 -0.14 8.71
N SER A 31 9.38 0.15 8.33
CA SER A 31 9.68 0.64 6.97
C SER A 31 9.36 -0.40 5.90
N GLU A 32 9.49 -1.68 6.22
CA GLU A 32 9.09 -2.77 5.33
C GLU A 32 7.58 -2.84 5.17
N TYR A 33 6.83 -2.77 6.28
CA TYR A 33 5.39 -2.72 6.26
C TYR A 33 4.86 -1.52 5.47
N PHE A 34 5.37 -0.31 5.72
CA PHE A 34 4.93 0.89 5.00
C PHE A 34 5.26 0.84 3.51
N ARG A 35 6.43 0.31 3.13
CA ARG A 35 6.77 0.13 1.71
C ARG A 35 5.82 -0.84 1.01
N ASP A 36 5.46 -1.94 1.66
CA ASP A 36 4.49 -2.90 1.13
C ASP A 36 3.08 -2.29 1.03
N LEU A 37 2.65 -1.54 2.05
CA LEU A 37 1.38 -0.82 2.04
C LEU A 37 1.27 0.16 0.86
N ILE A 38 2.33 0.94 0.60
CA ILE A 38 2.38 1.87 -0.54
C ILE A 38 2.29 1.11 -1.87
N ARG A 39 2.98 -0.03 -2.02
CA ARG A 39 2.89 -0.82 -3.27
C ARG A 39 1.50 -1.41 -3.49
N LYS A 40 0.84 -1.86 -2.42
CA LYS A 40 -0.55 -2.35 -2.49
C LYS A 40 -1.51 -1.24 -2.89
N ASP A 41 -1.35 -0.05 -2.32
CA ASP A 41 -2.14 1.13 -2.70
C ASP A 41 -1.97 1.47 -4.18
N GLN A 42 -0.72 1.50 -4.67
CA GLN A 42 -0.42 1.71 -6.09
C GLN A 42 -1.06 0.64 -6.98
N GLY A 43 -0.91 -0.65 -6.64
CA GLY A 43 -1.48 -1.74 -7.42
C GLY A 43 -3.00 -1.71 -7.49
N ASN A 44 -3.68 -1.38 -6.38
CA ASN A 44 -5.13 -1.24 -6.35
C ASN A 44 -5.62 -0.10 -7.27
N LEU A 45 -4.89 1.03 -7.30
CA LEU A 45 -5.18 2.14 -8.21
C LEU A 45 -4.99 1.76 -9.68
N GLU A 46 -3.96 0.99 -9.99
CA GLU A 46 -3.70 0.50 -11.35
C GLU A 46 -4.79 -0.47 -11.82
N VAL A 47 -5.21 -1.41 -10.96
CA VAL A 47 -6.32 -2.33 -11.25
C VAL A 47 -7.61 -1.57 -11.49
N LEU A 48 -7.93 -0.59 -10.63
CA LEU A 48 -9.14 0.23 -10.80
C LEU A 48 -9.12 0.98 -12.14
N ARG A 49 -7.99 1.57 -12.51
CA ARG A 49 -7.84 2.26 -13.81
C ARG A 49 -8.02 1.32 -14.99
N ALA A 50 -7.46 0.11 -14.93
CA ALA A 50 -7.61 -0.88 -15.99
C ALA A 50 -9.09 -1.28 -16.19
N LEU A 51 -9.81 -1.52 -15.11
CA LEU A 51 -11.24 -1.85 -15.16
C LEU A 51 -12.09 -0.69 -15.72
N LEU A 52 -11.75 0.56 -15.41
CA LEU A 52 -12.42 1.72 -15.98
C LEU A 52 -12.20 1.82 -17.50
N ILE A 53 -10.97 1.65 -17.97
CA ILE A 53 -10.63 1.65 -19.41
C ILE A 53 -11.35 0.52 -20.15
N GLU A 54 -11.37 -0.69 -19.57
CA GLU A 54 -12.11 -1.82 -20.13
C GLU A 54 -13.61 -1.49 -20.22
N GLY A 55 -14.18 -0.90 -19.17
CA GLY A 55 -15.57 -0.43 -19.15
C GLY A 55 -15.86 0.58 -20.26
N GLU A 56 -15.01 1.60 -20.42
CA GLU A 56 -15.12 2.63 -21.46
C GLU A 56 -15.03 2.04 -22.88
N GLN A 57 -14.14 1.06 -23.10
CA GLN A 57 -13.96 0.39 -24.40
C GLN A 57 -15.04 -0.67 -24.69
N SER A 58 -15.67 -1.23 -23.66
CA SER A 58 -16.74 -2.22 -23.80
C SER A 58 -18.08 -1.62 -24.21
N GLY A 59 -18.19 -0.29 -24.26
CA GLY A 59 -19.35 0.42 -24.76
C GLY A 59 -19.57 0.15 -26.25
N LYS A 60 -20.52 -0.74 -26.58
CA LYS A 60 -21.13 -0.81 -27.91
C LYS A 60 -21.84 0.51 -28.19
N SER A 61 -21.43 1.20 -29.25
CA SER A 61 -22.31 2.13 -29.98
C SER A 61 -23.41 1.36 -30.69
#